data_AF-Q1Q1F1-F1
#
_entry.id   AF-Q1Q1F1-F1
#
_cell.length_a   1.000
_cell.length_b   1.000
_cell.length_c   1.000
_cell.angle_alpha   90.00
_cell.angle_beta   90.00
_cell.angle_gamma   90.00
#
_symmetry.space_group_name_H-M   'P 1'
#
loop_
_entity.id
_entity.type
_entity.pdbx_description
1 polymer ?
#
loop_
_entity_poly.entity_id
_entity_poly.type
_entity_poly.pdbx_seq_one_letter_code
_entity_poly.pdbx_strand_id
1 'polypeptide(L)'
;MSEKHTIIQVALDFVDIHRAIKVASEAIEGGADWLEIGTPLIKSEGMNAIRRLREIFPDTMLVADMKTMDAGRVEMEMAAKAGANIAVVMGNAPGATIRECVLAGKNYGIKVCADFMDTDAIDERIGIVEKCGVDYISIHTAIDDQMSGKTPFNVLRHICENAHTPVAVAGGINSENVVDAINAGAQIVIVGGYISKSENARDAANNIRQAVKENRRIQTGFFKRVTREDVRNAFMKLSTANISDGRHRAKSIVGLYPVNPSIKLIGTAVTVRTYPGDWAKPVEAIDIAKEGDVIVIDAGGTGPAVWGELATHSAIQKKLSGLVVYGAVRDTAEMKQLNFPVYTKLVMPDAGEPKGLGEINVPLNISGIQIMPGDWIIGDEDGLMAVPQAESEISVNYGMDCLEKENRIRKEILSEKSSLGRVTDLLKWEKK
;
A
#
# COMPACT_ATOMS: atom_id res chain seq x y z
N MET A 1 -19.99 -35.90 5.75
CA MET A 1 -19.16 -35.04 4.88
C MET A 1 -18.03 -34.55 5.75
N SER A 2 -16.78 -34.97 5.51
CA SER A 2 -15.65 -34.43 6.29
C SER A 2 -15.59 -32.91 6.06
N GLU A 3 -15.47 -32.12 7.11
CA GLU A 3 -15.23 -30.68 6.98
C GLU A 3 -14.03 -30.48 6.05
N LYS A 4 -14.23 -29.76 4.93
CA LYS A 4 -13.11 -29.35 4.06
C LYS A 4 -12.25 -28.39 4.89
N HIS A 5 -11.18 -28.90 5.47
CA HIS A 5 -10.22 -28.09 6.20
C HIS A 5 -9.47 -27.19 5.21
N THR A 6 -9.76 -25.88 5.25
CA THR A 6 -9.01 -24.88 4.47
C THR A 6 -7.70 -24.59 5.19
N ILE A 7 -6.60 -24.65 4.43
CA ILE A 7 -5.25 -24.36 4.92
C ILE A 7 -5.04 -22.84 4.94
N ILE A 8 -4.57 -22.33 6.07
CA ILE A 8 -4.14 -20.94 6.23
C ILE A 8 -2.62 -20.90 6.13
N GLN A 9 -2.13 -20.36 5.03
CA GLN A 9 -0.71 -20.14 4.78
C GLN A 9 -0.37 -18.68 5.04
N VAL A 10 0.70 -18.41 5.80
CA VAL A 10 1.13 -17.05 6.11
C VAL A 10 2.43 -16.73 5.38
N ALA A 11 2.39 -15.68 4.55
CA ALA A 11 3.55 -15.21 3.79
C ALA A 11 4.41 -14.25 4.63
N LEU A 12 5.65 -14.66 4.88
CA LEU A 12 6.66 -13.91 5.64
C LEU A 12 7.49 -13.03 4.70
N ASP A 13 6.84 -12.03 4.10
CA ASP A 13 7.46 -11.05 3.18
C ASP A 13 8.28 -9.98 3.91
N PHE A 14 9.32 -10.42 4.62
CA PHE A 14 10.28 -9.56 5.29
C PHE A 14 11.60 -9.57 4.52
N VAL A 15 12.42 -8.55 4.72
CA VAL A 15 13.85 -8.61 4.33
C VAL A 15 14.74 -8.96 5.52
N ASP A 16 14.17 -9.12 6.71
CA ASP A 16 14.87 -9.42 7.96
C ASP A 16 14.30 -10.69 8.60
N ILE A 17 15.22 -11.59 8.99
CA ILE A 17 14.87 -12.89 9.57
C ILE A 17 14.31 -12.78 10.99
N HIS A 18 14.73 -11.79 11.78
CA HIS A 18 14.30 -11.67 13.18
C HIS A 18 12.81 -11.34 13.29
N ARG A 19 12.34 -10.36 12.51
CA ARG A 19 10.92 -10.02 12.42
C ARG A 19 10.11 -11.13 11.77
N ALA A 20 10.67 -11.80 10.75
CA ALA A 20 10.02 -12.96 10.14
C ALA A 20 9.75 -14.08 11.17
N ILE A 21 10.74 -14.42 12.01
CA ILE A 21 10.60 -15.42 13.08
C ILE A 21 9.54 -15.00 14.10
N LYS A 22 9.54 -13.73 14.51
CA LYS A 22 8.56 -13.22 15.47
C LYS A 22 7.13 -13.36 14.93
N VAL A 23 6.90 -12.91 13.69
CA VAL A 23 5.58 -13.01 13.05
C VAL A 23 5.20 -14.46 12.78
N ALA A 24 6.15 -15.32 12.42
CA ALA A 24 5.91 -16.76 12.29
C ALA A 24 5.38 -17.38 13.58
N SER A 25 6.01 -17.09 14.73
CA SER A 25 5.57 -17.58 16.04
C SER A 25 4.16 -17.09 16.38
N GLU A 26 3.93 -15.77 16.25
CA GLU A 26 2.63 -15.15 16.52
C GLU A 26 1.54 -15.74 15.60
N ALA A 27 1.82 -15.94 14.32
CA ALA A 27 0.89 -16.49 13.34
C ALA A 27 0.52 -17.95 13.64
N ILE A 28 1.49 -18.80 14.01
CA ILE A 28 1.22 -20.18 14.43
C ILE A 28 0.31 -20.19 15.66
N GLU A 29 0.61 -19.39 16.68
CA GLU A 29 -0.26 -19.26 17.87
C GLU A 29 -1.67 -18.76 17.53
N GLY A 30 -1.80 -17.95 16.48
CA GLY A 30 -3.09 -17.48 15.95
C GLY A 30 -3.85 -18.53 15.16
N GLY A 31 -3.20 -19.62 14.78
CA GLY A 31 -3.78 -20.74 14.04
C GLY A 31 -3.43 -20.78 12.57
N ALA A 32 -2.27 -20.27 12.16
CA ALA A 32 -1.70 -20.55 10.83
C ALA A 32 -1.31 -22.04 10.72
N ASP A 33 -1.57 -22.65 9.56
CA ASP A 33 -1.18 -24.03 9.28
C ASP A 33 0.23 -24.09 8.69
N TRP A 34 0.47 -23.24 7.70
CA TRP A 34 1.70 -23.23 6.89
C TRP A 34 2.40 -21.88 6.99
N LEU A 35 3.72 -21.89 6.92
CA LEU A 35 4.54 -20.68 6.82
C LEU A 35 5.23 -20.66 5.46
N GLU A 36 5.02 -19.57 4.73
CA GLU A 36 5.71 -19.30 3.48
C GLU A 36 6.88 -18.35 3.75
N ILE A 37 8.08 -18.80 3.43
CA ILE A 37 9.29 -17.98 3.41
C ILE A 37 9.25 -17.21 2.09
N GLY A 38 8.74 -15.98 2.17
CA GLY A 38 8.47 -15.14 1.01
C GLY A 38 9.72 -14.81 0.20
N THR A 39 9.53 -14.50 -1.08
CA THR A 39 10.61 -14.13 -2.01
C THR A 39 11.56 -13.05 -1.45
N PRO A 40 11.08 -11.94 -0.82
CA PRO A 40 11.98 -10.91 -0.28
C PRO A 40 12.92 -11.45 0.81
N LEU A 41 12.43 -12.38 1.62
CA LEU A 41 13.20 -12.96 2.73
C LEU A 41 14.27 -13.90 2.20
N ILE A 42 13.91 -14.76 1.23
CA ILE A 42 14.85 -15.63 0.53
C ILE A 42 15.92 -14.81 -0.20
N LYS A 43 15.55 -13.72 -0.87
CA LYS A 43 16.51 -12.87 -1.59
C LYS A 43 17.46 -12.12 -0.66
N SER A 44 17.00 -11.73 0.52
CA SER A 44 17.83 -11.00 1.50
C SER A 44 18.76 -11.92 2.28
N GLU A 45 18.23 -13.06 2.77
CA GLU A 45 18.92 -13.92 3.74
C GLU A 45 19.42 -15.25 3.11
N GLY A 46 19.08 -15.49 1.84
CA GLY A 46 19.35 -16.75 1.15
C GLY A 46 18.59 -17.93 1.75
N MET A 47 19.12 -19.14 1.50
CA MET A 47 18.56 -20.38 2.05
C MET A 47 18.67 -20.50 3.58
N ASN A 48 19.43 -19.60 4.22
CA ASN A 48 19.55 -19.58 5.68
C ASN A 48 18.23 -19.21 6.37
N ALA A 49 17.36 -18.42 5.71
CA ALA A 49 16.03 -18.14 6.24
C ALA A 49 15.22 -19.42 6.46
N ILE A 50 15.22 -20.32 5.47
CA ILE A 50 14.52 -21.60 5.54
C ILE A 50 15.14 -22.49 6.62
N ARG A 51 16.48 -22.60 6.67
CA ARG A 51 17.19 -23.39 7.69
C ARG A 51 16.84 -22.94 9.10
N ARG A 52 16.83 -21.63 9.33
CA ARG A 52 16.56 -21.05 10.65
C ARG A 52 15.11 -21.27 11.06
N LEU A 53 14.16 -21.08 10.14
CA LEU A 53 12.75 -21.35 10.43
C LEU A 53 12.49 -22.84 10.67
N ARG A 54 13.14 -23.77 9.94
CA ARG A 54 13.05 -25.21 10.21
C ARG A 54 13.59 -25.58 11.59
N GLU A 55 14.70 -24.97 12.00
CA GLU A 55 15.28 -25.22 13.33
C GLU A 55 14.31 -24.82 14.46
N ILE A 56 13.64 -23.68 14.31
CA ILE A 56 12.72 -23.13 15.33
C ILE A 56 11.35 -23.83 15.28
N PHE A 57 10.87 -24.16 14.08
CA PHE A 57 9.54 -24.72 13.83
C PHE A 57 9.64 -26.09 13.12
N PRO A 58 10.15 -27.13 13.82
CA PRO A 58 10.48 -28.42 13.20
C PRO A 58 9.28 -29.16 12.61
N ASP A 59 8.09 -28.98 13.19
CA ASP A 59 6.87 -29.69 12.79
C ASP A 59 5.97 -28.87 11.84
N THR A 60 6.30 -27.60 11.61
CA THR A 60 5.49 -26.71 10.76
C THR A 60 5.76 -26.97 9.29
N MET A 61 4.71 -26.86 8.46
CA MET A 61 4.86 -26.91 7.02
C MET A 61 5.50 -25.62 6.51
N LEU A 62 6.65 -25.75 5.86
CA LEU A 62 7.40 -24.64 5.29
C LEU A 62 7.30 -24.63 3.78
N VAL A 63 6.86 -23.50 3.23
CA VAL A 63 6.77 -23.24 1.79
C VAL A 63 7.90 -22.29 1.41
N ALA A 64 8.80 -22.71 0.53
CA ALA A 64 9.83 -21.85 -0.03
C ALA A 64 9.30 -21.16 -1.29
N ASP A 65 8.98 -19.88 -1.18
CA ASP A 65 8.55 -19.06 -2.32
C ASP A 65 9.74 -18.64 -3.17
N MET A 66 10.32 -19.63 -3.87
CA MET A 66 11.51 -19.46 -4.69
C MET A 66 11.25 -18.62 -5.95
N LYS A 67 9.99 -18.58 -6.42
CA LYS A 67 9.60 -18.05 -7.75
C LYS A 67 10.51 -18.54 -8.87
N THR A 68 10.78 -19.86 -8.85
CA THR A 68 11.68 -20.53 -9.78
C THR A 68 11.22 -20.30 -11.21
N MET A 69 12.07 -19.73 -12.06
CA MET A 69 11.81 -19.56 -13.51
C MET A 69 12.73 -20.38 -14.39
N ASP A 70 13.93 -20.70 -13.88
CA ASP A 70 14.93 -21.53 -14.56
C ASP A 70 15.67 -22.40 -13.53
N ALA A 71 16.56 -23.30 -13.98
CA ALA A 71 17.39 -24.14 -13.12
C ALA A 71 16.59 -24.98 -12.10
N GLY A 72 15.40 -25.44 -12.50
CA GLY A 72 14.39 -26.03 -11.62
C GLY A 72 14.92 -27.07 -10.62
N ARG A 73 15.76 -28.00 -11.08
CA ARG A 73 16.35 -29.02 -10.20
C ARG A 73 17.22 -28.42 -9.09
N VAL A 74 18.08 -27.46 -9.43
CA VAL A 74 19.03 -26.86 -8.49
C VAL A 74 18.28 -26.07 -7.43
N GLU A 75 17.28 -25.27 -7.82
CA GLU A 75 16.51 -24.46 -6.87
C GLU A 75 15.63 -25.31 -5.94
N MET A 76 14.97 -26.36 -6.46
CA MET A 76 14.22 -27.30 -5.62
C MET A 76 15.12 -28.06 -4.64
N GLU A 77 16.30 -28.49 -5.09
CA GLU A 77 17.30 -29.14 -4.24
C GLU A 77 17.76 -28.21 -3.11
N MET A 78 18.04 -26.94 -3.43
CA MET A 78 18.43 -25.95 -2.43
C MET A 78 17.33 -25.76 -1.37
N ALA A 79 16.08 -25.60 -1.79
CA ALA A 79 14.95 -25.44 -0.88
C ALA A 79 14.75 -26.68 0.00
N ALA A 80 14.79 -27.89 -0.60
CA ALA A 80 14.61 -29.14 0.13
C ALA A 80 15.72 -29.36 1.17
N LYS A 81 16.99 -29.20 0.75
CA LYS A 81 18.16 -29.33 1.66
C LYS A 81 18.19 -28.27 2.75
N ALA A 82 17.55 -27.12 2.53
CA ALA A 82 17.37 -26.10 3.56
C ALA A 82 16.24 -26.42 4.55
N GLY A 83 15.39 -27.40 4.25
CA GLY A 83 14.33 -27.87 5.13
C GLY A 83 12.91 -27.45 4.73
N ALA A 84 12.69 -26.98 3.50
CA ALA A 84 11.34 -26.73 2.99
C ALA A 84 10.56 -28.04 2.79
N ASN A 85 9.23 -28.00 2.91
CA ASN A 85 8.35 -29.11 2.54
C ASN A 85 7.69 -28.91 1.18
N ILE A 86 7.54 -27.66 0.77
CA ILE A 86 6.97 -27.24 -0.50
C ILE A 86 7.89 -26.19 -1.09
N ALA A 87 8.11 -26.20 -2.40
CA ALA A 87 8.83 -25.14 -3.09
C ALA A 87 8.03 -24.65 -4.31
N VAL A 88 8.15 -23.35 -4.58
CA VAL A 88 7.35 -22.66 -5.60
C VAL A 88 8.13 -22.53 -6.92
N VAL A 89 7.49 -22.93 -8.01
CA VAL A 89 7.90 -22.65 -9.39
C VAL A 89 6.87 -21.73 -10.03
N MET A 90 7.29 -20.84 -10.91
CA MET A 90 6.35 -20.01 -11.64
C MET A 90 5.56 -20.85 -12.65
N GLY A 91 4.24 -20.71 -12.65
CA GLY A 91 3.32 -21.34 -13.59
C GLY A 91 3.55 -20.93 -15.04
N ASN A 92 4.30 -19.85 -15.28
CA ASN A 92 4.71 -19.35 -16.60
C ASN A 92 6.10 -19.86 -17.05
N ALA A 93 6.84 -20.57 -16.19
CA ALA A 93 8.16 -21.11 -16.53
C ALA A 93 8.10 -22.14 -17.67
N PRO A 94 9.19 -22.40 -18.42
CA PRO A 94 9.20 -23.45 -19.43
C PRO A 94 8.73 -24.79 -18.87
N GLY A 95 7.93 -25.56 -19.62
CA GLY A 95 7.42 -26.85 -19.15
C GLY A 95 8.52 -27.85 -18.79
N ALA A 96 9.69 -27.75 -19.43
CA ALA A 96 10.88 -28.51 -19.06
C ALA A 96 11.38 -28.15 -17.64
N THR A 97 11.41 -26.87 -17.30
CA THR A 97 11.77 -26.38 -15.96
C THR A 97 10.81 -26.90 -14.90
N ILE A 98 9.50 -26.82 -15.15
CA ILE A 98 8.47 -27.32 -14.22
C ILE A 98 8.64 -28.83 -14.01
N ARG A 99 8.87 -29.60 -15.08
CA ARG A 99 9.16 -31.04 -14.97
C ARG A 99 10.40 -31.33 -14.13
N GLU A 100 11.49 -30.60 -14.34
CA GLU A 100 12.69 -30.77 -13.51
C GLU A 100 12.44 -30.42 -12.04
N CYS A 101 11.61 -29.40 -11.76
CA CYS A 101 11.19 -29.08 -10.40
C CYS A 101 10.44 -30.26 -9.76
N VAL A 102 9.43 -30.81 -10.46
CA VAL A 102 8.64 -31.95 -9.96
C VAL A 102 9.51 -33.19 -9.74
N LEU A 103 10.42 -33.50 -10.67
CA LEU A 103 11.34 -34.63 -10.52
C LEU A 103 12.29 -34.44 -9.33
N ALA A 104 12.82 -33.23 -9.14
CA ALA A 104 13.64 -32.91 -7.96
C ALA A 104 12.83 -32.99 -6.66
N GLY A 105 11.59 -32.49 -6.65
CA GLY A 105 10.69 -32.60 -5.50
C GLY A 105 10.46 -34.05 -5.07
N LYS A 106 10.18 -34.94 -6.03
CA LYS A 106 10.06 -36.39 -5.78
C LYS A 106 11.35 -36.99 -5.22
N ASN A 107 12.52 -36.62 -5.75
CA ASN A 107 13.81 -37.13 -5.29
C ASN A 107 14.13 -36.72 -3.84
N TYR A 108 13.74 -35.51 -3.44
CA TYR A 108 14.05 -34.95 -2.12
C TYR A 108 12.87 -35.04 -1.13
N GLY A 109 11.72 -35.57 -1.55
CA GLY A 109 10.54 -35.73 -0.70
C GLY A 109 9.82 -34.42 -0.38
N ILE A 110 9.88 -33.43 -1.26
CA ILE A 110 9.13 -32.16 -1.15
C ILE A 110 8.07 -32.04 -2.24
N LYS A 111 7.02 -31.28 -1.96
CA LYS A 111 5.96 -30.97 -2.92
C LYS A 111 6.31 -29.74 -3.75
N VAL A 112 5.70 -29.61 -4.92
CA VAL A 112 5.89 -28.46 -5.82
C VAL A 112 4.58 -27.72 -6.02
N CYS A 113 4.62 -26.40 -5.82
CA CYS A 113 3.52 -25.49 -6.10
C CYS A 113 3.83 -24.65 -7.34
N ALA A 114 2.91 -24.57 -8.29
CA ALA A 114 3.02 -23.67 -9.43
C ALA A 114 2.28 -22.35 -9.17
N ASP A 115 2.98 -21.22 -9.13
CA ASP A 115 2.41 -19.90 -8.87
C ASP A 115 2.16 -19.11 -10.15
N PHE A 116 0.92 -18.68 -10.37
CA PHE A 116 0.51 -17.88 -11.51
C PHE A 116 0.38 -16.41 -11.11
N MET A 117 1.13 -15.55 -11.81
CA MET A 117 0.97 -14.09 -11.76
C MET A 117 0.53 -13.62 -13.15
N ASP A 118 -0.57 -12.87 -13.20
CA ASP A 118 -1.22 -12.22 -14.37
C ASP A 118 -0.88 -12.87 -15.74
N THR A 119 -1.72 -13.79 -16.22
CA THR A 119 -1.47 -14.51 -17.48
C THR A 119 -2.73 -14.62 -18.34
N ASP A 120 -2.66 -14.07 -19.56
CA ASP A 120 -3.75 -14.09 -20.55
C ASP A 120 -4.14 -15.51 -21.01
N ALA A 121 -3.24 -16.49 -20.82
CA ALA A 121 -3.43 -17.89 -21.25
C ALA A 121 -3.49 -18.87 -20.08
N ILE A 122 -4.18 -18.51 -18.98
CA ILE A 122 -4.16 -19.29 -17.73
C ILE A 122 -4.61 -20.75 -17.91
N ASP A 123 -5.66 -21.00 -18.71
CA ASP A 123 -6.23 -22.34 -18.88
C ASP A 123 -5.26 -23.30 -19.58
N GLU A 124 -4.61 -22.85 -20.65
CA GLU A 124 -3.59 -23.65 -21.36
C GLU A 124 -2.42 -23.98 -20.42
N ARG A 125 -1.98 -22.98 -19.66
CA ARG A 125 -0.85 -23.12 -18.75
C ARG A 125 -1.16 -24.06 -17.58
N ILE A 126 -2.36 -24.00 -17.01
CA ILE A 126 -2.82 -24.96 -16.00
C ILE A 126 -2.71 -26.38 -16.56
N GLY A 127 -3.22 -26.63 -17.77
CA GLY A 127 -3.12 -27.96 -18.39
C GLY A 127 -1.69 -28.46 -18.57
N ILE A 128 -0.72 -27.58 -18.86
CA ILE A 128 0.71 -27.95 -18.94
C ILE A 128 1.27 -28.29 -17.55
N VAL A 129 0.98 -27.44 -16.56
CA VAL A 129 1.45 -27.57 -15.19
C VAL A 129 0.93 -28.86 -14.53
N GLU A 130 -0.36 -29.16 -14.70
CA GLU A 130 -0.97 -30.41 -14.20
C GLU A 130 -0.36 -31.65 -14.85
N LYS A 131 -0.11 -31.62 -16.16
CA LYS A 131 0.59 -32.71 -16.88
C LYS A 131 2.01 -32.93 -16.37
N CYS A 132 2.68 -31.90 -15.86
CA CYS A 132 4.00 -32.04 -15.25
C CYS A 132 3.93 -32.70 -13.86
N GLY A 133 2.75 -32.69 -13.23
CA GLY A 133 2.48 -33.37 -11.95
C GLY A 133 2.84 -32.53 -10.72
N VAL A 134 2.55 -31.22 -10.75
CA VAL A 134 2.65 -30.39 -9.54
C VAL A 134 1.60 -30.79 -8.50
N ASP A 135 1.88 -30.50 -7.23
CA ASP A 135 0.98 -30.84 -6.12
C ASP A 135 -0.06 -29.76 -5.84
N TYR A 136 0.28 -28.50 -6.15
CA TYR A 136 -0.55 -27.32 -5.89
C TYR A 136 -0.46 -26.31 -7.02
N ILE A 137 -1.53 -25.55 -7.21
CA ILE A 137 -1.58 -24.35 -8.06
C ILE A 137 -1.86 -23.15 -7.17
N SER A 138 -1.10 -22.07 -7.30
CA SER A 138 -1.34 -20.79 -6.64
C SER A 138 -1.71 -19.74 -7.67
N ILE A 139 -2.68 -18.89 -7.33
CA ILE A 139 -3.03 -17.69 -8.10
C ILE A 139 -2.66 -16.49 -7.24
N HIS A 140 -1.80 -15.64 -7.78
CA HIS A 140 -1.24 -14.51 -7.06
C HIS A 140 -1.43 -13.23 -7.88
N THR A 141 -2.18 -12.28 -7.35
CA THR A 141 -2.17 -10.92 -7.89
C THR A 141 -0.85 -10.25 -7.47
N ALA A 142 -0.03 -9.77 -8.40
CA ALA A 142 1.24 -9.12 -8.05
C ALA A 142 1.03 -7.90 -7.14
N ILE A 143 2.01 -7.56 -6.29
CA ILE A 143 1.88 -6.45 -5.33
C ILE A 143 1.61 -5.10 -6.01
N ASP A 144 2.18 -4.86 -7.19
CA ASP A 144 2.01 -3.62 -7.95
C ASP A 144 0.58 -3.50 -8.53
N ASP A 145 0.09 -4.58 -9.14
CA ASP A 145 -1.29 -4.72 -9.63
C ASP A 145 -2.32 -4.57 -8.51
N GLN A 146 -1.97 -5.16 -7.38
CA GLN A 146 -2.69 -5.05 -6.13
C GLN A 146 -2.83 -3.57 -5.73
N MET A 147 -1.78 -2.74 -5.81
CA MET A 147 -1.84 -1.30 -5.48
C MET A 147 -2.75 -0.49 -6.41
N SER A 148 -3.00 -0.98 -7.63
CA SER A 148 -3.99 -0.43 -8.57
C SER A 148 -5.42 -0.97 -8.34
N GLY A 149 -5.66 -1.75 -7.29
CA GLY A 149 -6.98 -2.26 -6.93
C GLY A 149 -7.38 -3.58 -7.59
N LYS A 150 -6.51 -4.24 -8.37
CA LYS A 150 -6.79 -5.58 -8.91
C LYS A 150 -6.90 -6.61 -7.78
N THR A 151 -7.76 -7.61 -7.98
CA THR A 151 -7.98 -8.71 -7.02
C THR A 151 -7.99 -10.07 -7.72
N PRO A 152 -7.62 -11.17 -7.03
CA PRO A 152 -7.55 -12.50 -7.63
C PRO A 152 -8.94 -13.13 -7.86
N PHE A 153 -9.98 -12.60 -7.24
CA PHE A 153 -11.31 -13.24 -7.16
C PHE A 153 -12.01 -13.39 -8.51
N ASN A 154 -11.73 -12.50 -9.47
CA ASN A 154 -12.35 -12.53 -10.79
C ASN A 154 -11.97 -13.80 -11.58
N VAL A 155 -10.76 -14.31 -11.37
CA VAL A 155 -10.23 -15.49 -12.08
C VAL A 155 -10.29 -16.74 -11.21
N LEU A 156 -10.29 -16.58 -9.88
CA LEU A 156 -10.25 -17.68 -8.91
C LEU A 156 -11.35 -18.72 -9.13
N ARG A 157 -12.62 -18.30 -9.28
CA ARG A 157 -13.74 -19.25 -9.45
C ARG A 157 -13.56 -20.10 -10.70
N HIS A 158 -13.23 -19.46 -11.82
CA HIS A 158 -12.99 -20.14 -13.09
C HIS A 158 -11.86 -21.17 -12.98
N ILE A 159 -10.78 -20.85 -12.28
CA ILE A 159 -9.66 -21.80 -12.11
C ILE A 159 -10.04 -22.94 -11.17
N CYS A 160 -10.71 -22.66 -10.06
CA CYS A 160 -11.20 -23.68 -9.14
C CYS A 160 -12.18 -24.67 -9.80
N GLU A 161 -12.93 -24.23 -10.81
CA GLU A 161 -13.85 -25.08 -11.59
C GLU A 161 -13.14 -25.96 -12.63
N ASN A 162 -11.98 -25.52 -13.14
CA ASN A 162 -11.27 -26.19 -14.24
C ASN A 162 -10.01 -26.97 -13.80
N ALA A 163 -9.42 -26.64 -12.65
CA ALA A 163 -8.23 -27.32 -12.13
C ALA A 163 -8.62 -28.61 -11.37
N HIS A 164 -7.87 -29.68 -11.61
CA HIS A 164 -7.96 -30.93 -10.86
C HIS A 164 -7.05 -30.91 -9.62
N THR A 165 -6.05 -30.04 -9.65
CA THR A 165 -5.05 -29.84 -8.61
C THR A 165 -5.58 -28.85 -7.55
N PRO A 166 -5.32 -29.07 -6.25
CA PRO A 166 -5.65 -28.12 -5.19
C PRO A 166 -5.17 -26.69 -5.47
N VAL A 167 -6.09 -25.73 -5.34
CA VAL A 167 -5.85 -24.31 -5.65
C VAL A 167 -5.63 -23.50 -4.37
N ALA A 168 -4.55 -22.72 -4.37
CA ALA A 168 -4.21 -21.68 -3.42
C ALA A 168 -4.49 -20.30 -4.03
N VAL A 169 -4.80 -19.32 -3.18
CA VAL A 169 -4.96 -17.93 -3.60
C VAL A 169 -4.19 -16.97 -2.70
N ALA A 170 -3.48 -16.05 -3.33
CA ALA A 170 -2.74 -14.96 -2.71
C ALA A 170 -3.15 -13.60 -3.32
N GLY A 171 -2.94 -12.55 -2.55
CA GLY A 171 -3.10 -11.16 -3.00
C GLY A 171 -4.32 -10.48 -2.38
N GLY A 172 -4.05 -9.62 -1.41
CA GLY A 172 -5.08 -8.81 -0.73
C GLY A 172 -6.02 -9.59 0.20
N ILE A 173 -5.72 -10.85 0.53
CA ILE A 173 -6.55 -11.65 1.44
C ILE A 173 -6.52 -11.08 2.86
N ASN A 174 -7.69 -10.93 3.48
CA ASN A 174 -7.92 -10.43 4.83
C ASN A 174 -9.19 -11.06 5.44
N SER A 175 -9.52 -10.69 6.69
CA SER A 175 -10.64 -11.26 7.44
C SER A 175 -12.04 -10.95 6.86
N GLU A 176 -12.14 -9.99 5.94
CA GLU A 176 -13.41 -9.63 5.28
C GLU A 176 -13.62 -10.35 3.94
N ASN A 177 -12.55 -10.71 3.22
CA ASN A 177 -12.66 -11.31 1.89
C ASN A 177 -12.17 -12.77 1.80
N VAL A 178 -11.56 -13.32 2.86
CA VAL A 178 -11.13 -14.73 2.89
C VAL A 178 -12.29 -15.69 2.64
N VAL A 179 -13.50 -15.32 3.11
CA VAL A 179 -14.74 -16.07 2.87
C VAL A 179 -15.09 -16.15 1.38
N ASP A 180 -14.81 -15.10 0.62
CA ASP A 180 -15.08 -15.08 -0.82
C ASP A 180 -14.12 -16.03 -1.56
N ALA A 181 -12.86 -16.12 -1.12
CA ALA A 181 -11.88 -17.07 -1.65
C ALA A 181 -12.30 -18.53 -1.43
N ILE A 182 -12.69 -18.90 -0.20
CA ILE A 182 -13.09 -20.28 0.11
C ILE A 182 -14.39 -20.67 -0.61
N ASN A 183 -15.35 -19.73 -0.70
CA ASN A 183 -16.62 -19.97 -1.42
C ASN A 183 -16.41 -20.06 -2.94
N ALA A 184 -15.33 -19.48 -3.46
CA ALA A 184 -14.91 -19.68 -4.85
C ALA A 184 -14.18 -21.02 -5.08
N GLY A 185 -13.91 -21.81 -4.03
CA GLY A 185 -13.34 -23.15 -4.14
C GLY A 185 -11.87 -23.28 -3.73
N ALA A 186 -11.22 -22.19 -3.27
CA ALA A 186 -9.84 -22.24 -2.80
C ALA A 186 -9.69 -23.20 -1.60
N GLN A 187 -8.66 -24.04 -1.62
CA GLN A 187 -8.34 -24.97 -0.55
C GLN A 187 -7.24 -24.43 0.38
N ILE A 188 -6.43 -23.51 -0.13
CA ILE A 188 -5.38 -22.82 0.59
C ILE A 188 -5.58 -21.31 0.42
N VAL A 189 -5.52 -20.56 1.52
CA VAL A 189 -5.54 -19.09 1.51
C VAL A 189 -4.20 -18.57 2.01
N ILE A 190 -3.53 -17.78 1.19
CA ILE A 190 -2.20 -17.23 1.48
C ILE A 190 -2.39 -15.78 1.93
N VAL A 191 -2.05 -15.51 3.19
CA VAL A 191 -2.25 -14.23 3.86
C VAL A 191 -0.90 -13.61 4.19
N GLY A 192 -0.55 -12.53 3.49
CA GLY A 192 0.69 -11.77 3.71
C GLY A 192 0.45 -10.51 4.53
N GLY A 193 0.33 -9.37 3.84
CA GLY A 193 0.28 -8.02 4.43
C GLY A 193 -0.70 -7.82 5.59
N TYR A 194 -1.88 -8.46 5.54
CA TYR A 194 -2.86 -8.38 6.63
C TYR A 194 -2.30 -8.88 7.96
N ILE A 195 -1.48 -9.93 7.96
CA ILE A 195 -0.85 -10.48 9.17
C ILE A 195 0.49 -9.79 9.43
N SER A 196 1.34 -9.65 8.41
CA SER A 196 2.73 -9.17 8.58
C SER A 196 2.83 -7.70 8.97
N LYS A 197 1.83 -6.87 8.64
CA LYS A 197 1.78 -5.45 9.01
C LYS A 197 0.85 -5.19 10.20
N SER A 198 0.14 -6.21 10.69
CA SER A 198 -0.73 -6.06 11.84
C SER A 198 0.09 -5.81 13.10
N GLU A 199 -0.39 -4.88 13.93
CA GLU A 199 0.20 -4.65 15.23
C GLU A 199 0.24 -5.91 16.11
N ASN A 200 -0.72 -6.82 15.96
CA ASN A 200 -0.72 -8.13 16.59
C ASN A 200 -0.96 -9.22 15.53
N ALA A 201 0.10 -9.93 15.11
CA ALA A 201 -0.03 -10.92 14.06
C ALA A 201 -0.82 -12.16 14.52
N ARG A 202 -0.79 -12.47 15.84
CA ARG A 202 -1.56 -13.56 16.43
C ARG A 202 -3.06 -13.32 16.31
N ASP A 203 -3.53 -12.13 16.69
CA ASP A 203 -4.94 -11.79 16.59
C ASP A 203 -5.40 -11.73 15.13
N ALA A 204 -4.56 -11.18 14.24
CA ALA A 204 -4.85 -11.14 12.80
C ALA A 204 -4.99 -12.56 12.22
N ALA A 205 -4.05 -13.46 12.51
CA ALA A 205 -4.15 -14.86 12.10
C ALA A 205 -5.38 -15.55 12.70
N ASN A 206 -5.70 -15.27 13.97
CA ASN A 206 -6.90 -15.81 14.61
C ASN A 206 -8.19 -15.33 13.95
N ASN A 207 -8.27 -14.06 13.55
CA ASN A 207 -9.41 -13.52 12.83
C ASN A 207 -9.60 -14.22 11.48
N ILE A 208 -8.53 -14.52 10.73
CA ILE A 208 -8.63 -15.33 9.51
C ILE A 208 -9.19 -16.71 9.84
N ARG A 209 -8.64 -17.38 10.87
CA ARG A 209 -9.11 -18.70 11.28
C ARG A 209 -10.58 -18.72 11.67
N GLN A 210 -11.03 -17.72 12.43
CA GLN A 210 -12.45 -17.59 12.80
C GLN A 210 -13.32 -17.32 11.58
N ALA A 211 -12.93 -16.41 10.70
CA ALA A 211 -13.68 -16.09 9.48
C ALA A 211 -13.87 -17.34 8.59
N VAL A 212 -12.81 -18.15 8.43
CA VAL A 212 -12.86 -19.43 7.71
C VAL A 212 -13.74 -20.45 8.41
N LYS A 213 -13.56 -20.64 9.73
CA LYS A 213 -14.32 -21.63 10.53
C LYS A 213 -15.82 -21.32 10.57
N GLU A 214 -16.17 -20.06 10.73
CA GLU A 214 -17.55 -19.60 10.89
C GLU A 214 -18.18 -19.21 9.54
N ASN A 215 -17.42 -19.29 8.45
CA ASN A 215 -17.80 -18.86 7.11
C ASN A 215 -18.46 -17.46 7.09
N ARG A 216 -17.86 -16.51 7.82
CA ARG A 216 -18.38 -15.14 7.95
C ARG A 216 -17.29 -14.09 7.83
N ARG A 217 -17.66 -12.92 7.33
CA ARG A 217 -16.78 -11.77 7.22
C ARG A 217 -16.58 -11.15 8.60
N ILE A 218 -15.32 -10.95 9.00
CA ILE A 218 -14.96 -10.26 10.23
C ILE A 218 -14.37 -8.90 9.85
N GLN A 219 -15.06 -7.83 10.27
CA GLN A 219 -14.63 -6.46 9.98
C GLN A 219 -13.24 -6.17 10.55
N THR A 220 -12.44 -5.44 9.78
CA THR A 220 -11.09 -5.03 10.20
C THR A 220 -10.89 -3.53 10.00
N GLY A 221 -10.15 -2.92 10.93
CA GLY A 221 -9.65 -1.54 10.79
C GLY A 221 -8.39 -1.44 9.91
N PHE A 222 -7.69 -2.56 9.68
CA PHE A 222 -6.55 -2.65 8.75
C PHE A 222 -7.06 -2.62 7.31
N PHE A 223 -6.47 -1.76 6.49
CA PHE A 223 -7.25 -1.01 5.50
C PHE A 223 -7.57 -1.81 4.24
N LYS A 224 -8.77 -1.53 3.72
CA LYS A 224 -9.23 -1.93 2.40
C LYS A 224 -8.49 -1.09 1.37
N ARG A 225 -8.13 -1.67 0.23
CA ARG A 225 -7.64 -0.84 -0.88
C ARG A 225 -8.71 0.13 -1.30
N VAL A 226 -8.30 1.37 -1.43
CA VAL A 226 -9.21 2.49 -1.62
C VAL A 226 -9.60 2.56 -3.08
N THR A 227 -10.90 2.53 -3.36
CA THR A 227 -11.46 2.87 -4.67
C THR A 227 -11.65 4.38 -4.77
N ARG A 228 -11.86 4.89 -5.99
CA ARG A 228 -12.02 6.33 -6.28
C ARG A 228 -12.95 7.10 -5.32
N GLU A 229 -14.01 6.46 -4.82
CA GLU A 229 -15.02 7.10 -3.97
C GLU A 229 -14.52 7.42 -2.55
N ASP A 230 -13.49 6.73 -2.06
CA ASP A 230 -12.97 6.85 -0.68
C ASP A 230 -11.61 7.58 -0.58
N VAL A 231 -11.07 8.06 -1.70
CA VAL A 231 -9.73 8.69 -1.77
C VAL A 231 -9.56 9.82 -0.76
N ARG A 232 -10.56 10.70 -0.60
CA ARG A 232 -10.52 11.80 0.37
C ARG A 232 -10.36 11.30 1.81
N ASN A 233 -11.20 10.35 2.20
CA ASN A 233 -11.22 9.79 3.55
C ASN A 233 -9.93 9.05 3.88
N ALA A 234 -9.29 8.47 2.87
CA ALA A 234 -8.02 7.80 3.04
C ALA A 234 -6.84 8.78 3.14
N PHE A 235 -6.78 9.82 2.31
CA PHE A 235 -5.80 10.91 2.49
C PHE A 235 -5.92 11.57 3.87
N MET A 236 -7.14 11.67 4.43
CA MET A 236 -7.35 12.16 5.79
C MET A 236 -6.59 11.37 6.86
N LYS A 237 -6.22 10.10 6.60
CA LYS A 237 -5.47 9.25 7.54
C LYS A 237 -3.95 9.33 7.36
N LEU A 238 -3.47 9.86 6.23
CA LEU A 238 -2.05 9.87 5.86
C LEU A 238 -1.36 11.20 6.17
N SER A 239 -0.19 11.18 6.80
CA SER A 239 0.67 12.38 6.84
C SER A 239 1.24 12.70 5.46
N THR A 240 1.68 13.94 5.25
CA THR A 240 2.43 14.33 4.05
C THR A 240 3.72 13.50 3.91
N ALA A 241 4.36 13.12 5.02
CA ALA A 241 5.50 12.21 5.04
C ALA A 241 5.12 10.81 4.53
N ASN A 242 4.00 10.23 4.97
CA ASN A 242 3.54 8.93 4.45
C ASN A 242 3.23 8.99 2.95
N ILE A 243 2.66 10.09 2.45
CA ILE A 243 2.40 10.29 1.02
C ILE A 243 3.72 10.41 0.24
N SER A 244 4.69 11.16 0.77
CA SER A 244 6.02 11.30 0.17
C SER A 244 6.72 9.94 0.06
N ASP A 245 6.88 9.23 1.17
CA ASP A 245 7.57 7.95 1.23
C ASP A 245 6.87 6.88 0.37
N GLY A 246 5.53 6.82 0.43
CA GLY A 246 4.73 5.90 -0.39
C GLY A 246 4.89 6.15 -1.89
N ARG A 247 5.01 7.41 -2.32
CA ARG A 247 5.30 7.78 -3.72
C ARG A 247 6.80 7.82 -4.03
N HIS A 248 7.58 6.91 -3.44
CA HIS A 248 9.03 6.78 -3.65
C HIS A 248 9.82 8.05 -3.32
N ARG A 249 9.52 8.66 -2.16
CA ARG A 249 10.13 9.92 -1.69
C ARG A 249 9.79 11.10 -2.61
N ALA A 250 8.52 11.19 -3.00
CA ALA A 250 8.03 12.28 -3.83
C ALA A 250 8.29 13.64 -3.15
N LYS A 251 8.67 14.64 -3.95
CA LYS A 251 8.98 15.98 -3.44
C LYS A 251 7.71 16.68 -2.97
N SER A 252 7.81 17.37 -1.84
CA SER A 252 6.79 18.30 -1.34
C SER A 252 6.87 19.66 -2.02
N ILE A 253 5.80 20.45 -1.88
CA ILE A 253 5.80 21.86 -2.22
C ILE A 253 6.49 22.62 -1.09
N VAL A 254 7.68 23.13 -1.34
CA VAL A 254 8.50 23.85 -0.34
C VAL A 254 8.26 25.36 -0.35
N GLY A 255 8.59 26.04 0.75
CA GLY A 255 8.54 27.50 0.84
C GLY A 255 7.13 28.09 1.03
N LEU A 256 6.16 27.24 1.39
CA LEU A 256 4.82 27.62 1.83
C LEU A 256 4.60 27.09 3.23
N TYR A 257 4.13 27.94 4.14
CA TYR A 257 4.01 27.63 5.55
C TYR A 257 2.55 27.76 6.02
N PRO A 258 2.10 26.91 6.94
CA PRO A 258 0.75 26.98 7.47
C PRO A 258 0.57 28.26 8.31
N VAL A 259 -0.50 29.00 8.04
CA VAL A 259 -0.92 30.14 8.87
C VAL A 259 -1.47 29.64 10.21
N ASN A 260 -2.24 28.56 10.19
CA ASN A 260 -2.84 27.89 11.33
C ASN A 260 -2.39 26.42 11.36
N PRO A 261 -1.30 26.13 12.10
CA PRO A 261 -0.84 24.76 12.33
C PRO A 261 -1.94 23.88 12.94
N SER A 262 -1.77 22.57 12.84
CA SER A 262 -2.69 21.54 13.40
C SER A 262 -4.02 21.33 12.68
N ILE A 263 -4.27 22.01 11.54
CA ILE A 263 -5.43 21.75 10.68
C ILE A 263 -4.98 21.12 9.37
N LYS A 264 -5.55 19.96 9.07
CA LYS A 264 -5.26 19.24 7.83
C LYS A 264 -6.02 19.85 6.66
N LEU A 265 -5.32 20.12 5.57
CA LEU A 265 -5.88 20.62 4.31
C LEU A 265 -5.95 19.46 3.33
N ILE A 266 -7.13 19.12 2.82
CA ILE A 266 -7.28 18.09 1.78
C ILE A 266 -8.39 18.48 0.81
N GLY A 267 -8.07 18.52 -0.48
CA GLY A 267 -9.07 18.69 -1.54
C GLY A 267 -8.45 18.72 -2.93
N THR A 268 -9.32 18.76 -3.93
CA THR A 268 -8.90 18.90 -5.34
C THR A 268 -8.61 20.35 -5.68
N ALA A 269 -7.58 20.59 -6.48
CA ALA A 269 -7.07 21.91 -6.77
C ALA A 269 -7.96 22.66 -7.78
N VAL A 270 -8.45 23.83 -7.38
CA VAL A 270 -8.84 24.90 -8.30
C VAL A 270 -7.65 25.82 -8.41
N THR A 271 -6.94 25.74 -9.53
CA THR A 271 -5.70 26.48 -9.73
C THR A 271 -5.96 27.89 -10.24
N VAL A 272 -5.19 28.85 -9.75
CA VAL A 272 -5.29 30.26 -10.13
C VAL A 272 -3.89 30.79 -10.37
N ARG A 273 -3.65 31.39 -11.53
CA ARG A 273 -2.47 32.22 -11.78
C ARG A 273 -2.91 33.67 -11.82
N THR A 274 -2.23 34.54 -11.07
CA THR A 274 -2.53 35.97 -11.08
C THR A 274 -1.26 36.80 -10.92
N TYR A 275 -1.34 38.09 -11.24
CA TYR A 275 -0.23 39.01 -11.01
C TYR A 275 -0.12 39.34 -9.51
N PRO A 276 1.09 39.62 -9.00
CA PRO A 276 1.25 40.04 -7.60
C PRO A 276 0.33 41.22 -7.24
N GLY A 277 -0.42 41.07 -6.15
CA GLY A 277 -1.41 42.04 -5.68
C GLY A 277 -2.75 42.04 -6.42
N ASP A 278 -2.93 41.31 -7.52
CA ASP A 278 -4.24 41.22 -8.16
C ASP A 278 -5.09 40.12 -7.51
N TRP A 279 -6.13 40.53 -6.78
CA TRP A 279 -7.01 39.60 -6.06
C TRP A 279 -8.31 39.26 -6.81
N ALA A 280 -8.53 39.80 -8.02
CA ALA A 280 -9.76 39.56 -8.75
C ALA A 280 -9.98 38.08 -9.09
N LYS A 281 -8.99 37.42 -9.72
CA LYS A 281 -9.05 35.99 -10.05
C LYS A 281 -9.03 35.08 -8.82
N PRO A 282 -8.23 35.34 -7.77
CA PRO A 282 -8.35 34.68 -6.48
C PRO A 282 -9.77 34.63 -5.92
N VAL A 283 -10.48 35.76 -5.87
CA VAL A 283 -11.84 35.83 -5.32
C VAL A 283 -12.85 35.17 -6.27
N GLU A 284 -12.75 35.40 -7.58
CA GLU A 284 -13.59 34.77 -8.61
C GLU A 284 -13.51 33.23 -8.57
N ALA A 285 -12.36 32.68 -8.20
CA ALA A 285 -12.18 31.23 -8.06
C ALA A 285 -13.10 30.59 -7.01
N ILE A 286 -13.56 31.35 -6.00
CA ILE A 286 -14.54 30.88 -5.01
C ILE A 286 -15.88 30.55 -5.67
N ASP A 287 -16.27 31.32 -6.71
CA ASP A 287 -17.54 31.09 -7.40
C ASP A 287 -17.50 29.80 -8.23
N ILE A 288 -16.33 29.47 -8.78
CA ILE A 288 -16.06 28.31 -9.62
C ILE A 288 -15.85 27.04 -8.77
N ALA A 289 -15.23 27.18 -7.59
CA ALA A 289 -14.91 26.07 -6.71
C ALA A 289 -16.17 25.37 -6.17
N LYS A 290 -16.03 24.06 -5.96
CA LYS A 290 -17.07 23.19 -5.40
C LYS A 290 -16.77 22.88 -3.93
N GLU A 291 -17.80 22.41 -3.23
CA GLU A 291 -17.65 21.88 -1.87
C GLU A 291 -16.50 20.86 -1.83
N GLY A 292 -15.55 21.06 -0.91
CA GLY A 292 -14.40 20.19 -0.75
C GLY A 292 -13.15 20.59 -1.54
N ASP A 293 -13.21 21.54 -2.48
CA ASP A 293 -12.04 21.99 -3.25
C ASP A 293 -11.03 22.79 -2.41
N VAL A 294 -9.80 22.85 -2.89
CA VAL A 294 -8.73 23.72 -2.39
C VAL A 294 -8.38 24.72 -3.49
N ILE A 295 -8.38 26.01 -3.17
CA ILE A 295 -7.89 27.02 -4.11
C ILE A 295 -6.36 27.10 -3.99
N VAL A 296 -5.66 26.95 -5.11
CA VAL A 296 -4.20 27.05 -5.19
C VAL A 296 -3.83 28.23 -6.07
N ILE A 297 -3.16 29.22 -5.50
CA ILE A 297 -2.86 30.49 -6.14
C ILE A 297 -1.37 30.63 -6.36
N ASP A 298 -0.97 30.86 -7.60
CA ASP A 298 0.35 31.38 -7.96
C ASP A 298 0.23 32.89 -8.22
N ALA A 299 0.74 33.69 -7.27
CA ALA A 299 0.86 35.14 -7.36
C ALA A 299 2.33 35.57 -7.41
N GLY A 300 3.21 34.73 -7.96
CA GLY A 300 4.64 35.02 -8.14
C GLY A 300 5.48 34.99 -6.86
N GLY A 301 4.92 34.56 -5.73
CA GLY A 301 5.67 34.39 -4.48
C GLY A 301 6.12 35.68 -3.81
N THR A 302 5.48 36.81 -4.15
CA THR A 302 5.74 38.15 -3.61
C THR A 302 4.41 38.82 -3.19
N GLY A 303 4.50 39.98 -2.55
CA GLY A 303 3.35 40.85 -2.28
C GLY A 303 3.01 41.80 -3.42
N PRO A 304 1.95 42.61 -3.29
CA PRO A 304 1.04 42.71 -2.13
C PRO A 304 0.13 41.50 -1.92
N ALA A 305 -0.57 41.44 -0.78
CA ALA A 305 -1.48 40.35 -0.46
C ALA A 305 -2.66 40.24 -1.43
N VAL A 306 -2.98 39.00 -1.80
CA VAL A 306 -4.07 38.66 -2.75
C VAL A 306 -5.27 37.96 -2.08
N TRP A 307 -5.19 37.72 -0.77
CA TRP A 307 -6.24 37.07 0.01
C TRP A 307 -6.28 37.59 1.44
N GLY A 308 -7.47 37.69 2.02
CA GLY A 308 -7.73 38.18 3.38
C GLY A 308 -8.98 37.58 4.00
N GLU A 309 -9.51 38.23 5.05
CA GLU A 309 -10.62 37.70 5.85
C GLU A 309 -11.91 37.50 5.05
N LEU A 310 -12.34 38.50 4.26
CA LEU A 310 -13.63 38.44 3.56
C LEU A 310 -13.69 37.28 2.55
N ALA A 311 -12.61 37.07 1.79
CA ALA A 311 -12.50 35.94 0.89
C ALA A 311 -12.50 34.60 1.65
N THR A 312 -11.94 34.58 2.87
CA THR A 312 -11.96 33.40 3.75
C THR A 312 -13.38 33.07 4.20
N HIS A 313 -14.19 34.05 4.61
CA HIS A 313 -15.61 33.82 4.92
C HIS A 313 -16.37 33.26 3.73
N SER A 314 -16.17 33.82 2.53
CA SER A 314 -16.79 33.32 1.30
C SER A 314 -16.37 31.87 1.00
N ALA A 315 -15.10 31.53 1.17
CA ALA A 315 -14.60 30.16 0.99
C ALA A 315 -15.21 29.17 2.00
N ILE A 316 -15.36 29.56 3.27
CA ILE A 316 -16.00 28.73 4.29
C ILE A 316 -17.48 28.54 3.97
N GLN A 317 -18.19 29.59 3.54
CA GLN A 317 -19.59 29.51 3.14
C GLN A 317 -19.80 28.57 1.95
N LYS A 318 -18.84 28.54 1.01
CA LYS A 318 -18.79 27.60 -0.12
C LYS A 318 -18.29 26.20 0.29
N LYS A 319 -17.92 26.01 1.56
CA LYS A 319 -17.37 24.77 2.14
C LYS A 319 -16.10 24.29 1.43
N LEU A 320 -15.21 25.22 1.10
CA LEU A 320 -13.89 24.88 0.60
C LEU A 320 -13.04 24.26 1.72
N SER A 321 -12.10 23.40 1.35
CA SER A 321 -11.26 22.67 2.30
C SER A 321 -9.97 23.38 2.67
N GLY A 322 -9.67 24.51 2.02
CA GLY A 322 -8.49 25.29 2.32
C GLY A 322 -8.00 26.16 1.18
N LEU A 323 -6.89 26.85 1.44
CA LEU A 323 -6.24 27.78 0.54
C LEU A 323 -4.72 27.58 0.55
N VAL A 324 -4.11 27.61 -0.63
CA VAL A 324 -2.66 27.61 -0.81
C VAL A 324 -2.27 28.82 -1.66
N VAL A 325 -1.37 29.68 -1.19
CA VAL A 325 -0.95 30.90 -1.89
C VAL A 325 0.57 30.98 -2.01
N TYR A 326 1.10 30.75 -3.21
CA TYR A 326 2.45 31.18 -3.57
C TYR A 326 2.47 32.68 -3.85
N GLY A 327 2.47 33.44 -2.76
CA GLY A 327 2.33 34.89 -2.72
C GLY A 327 2.10 35.34 -1.28
N ALA A 328 1.41 36.46 -1.11
CA ALA A 328 1.11 37.01 0.20
C ALA A 328 -0.39 36.92 0.57
N VAL A 329 -0.65 36.71 1.86
CA VAL A 329 -1.99 36.85 2.47
C VAL A 329 -1.96 37.88 3.60
N ARG A 330 -3.14 38.32 4.04
CA ARG A 330 -3.33 39.19 5.20
C ARG A 330 -4.44 38.67 6.12
N ASP A 331 -4.72 39.36 7.23
CA ASP A 331 -5.82 39.03 8.16
C ASP A 331 -5.70 37.61 8.78
N THR A 332 -4.48 37.23 9.13
CA THR A 332 -4.18 35.86 9.60
C THR A 332 -4.72 35.55 11.00
N ALA A 333 -5.01 36.57 11.81
CA ALA A 333 -5.59 36.36 13.14
C ALA A 333 -7.01 35.82 13.03
N GLU A 334 -7.79 36.39 12.11
CA GLU A 334 -9.15 36.01 11.81
C GLU A 334 -9.18 34.62 11.13
N MET A 335 -8.28 34.36 10.18
CA MET A 335 -8.16 33.02 9.55
C MET A 335 -7.91 31.92 10.58
N LYS A 336 -7.07 32.18 11.58
CA LYS A 336 -6.83 31.25 12.70
C LYS A 336 -8.09 31.01 13.52
N GLN A 337 -8.83 32.08 13.86
CA GLN A 337 -10.08 31.96 14.62
C GLN A 337 -11.15 31.18 13.85
N LEU A 338 -11.20 31.32 12.53
CA LEU A 338 -12.13 30.62 11.65
C LEU A 338 -11.76 29.15 11.40
N ASN A 339 -10.59 28.69 11.86
CA ASN A 339 -10.09 27.33 11.64
C ASN A 339 -10.06 26.92 10.15
N PHE A 340 -9.85 27.88 9.24
CA PHE A 340 -9.75 27.61 7.81
C PHE A 340 -8.29 27.41 7.41
N PRO A 341 -7.88 26.25 6.88
CA PRO A 341 -6.46 25.97 6.66
C PRO A 341 -5.90 26.79 5.50
N VAL A 342 -4.86 27.57 5.78
CA VAL A 342 -4.19 28.43 4.80
C VAL A 342 -2.69 28.16 4.81
N TYR A 343 -2.12 27.96 3.62
CA TYR A 343 -0.66 27.91 3.41
C TYR A 343 -0.24 29.08 2.56
N THR A 344 0.83 29.76 2.95
CA THR A 344 1.30 30.94 2.23
C THR A 344 2.82 31.08 2.29
N LYS A 345 3.38 31.81 1.32
CA LYS A 345 4.81 32.20 1.36
C LYS A 345 5.05 33.41 2.25
N LEU A 346 4.13 34.39 2.23
CA LEU A 346 4.30 35.67 2.89
C LEU A 346 3.02 36.10 3.62
N VAL A 347 3.19 36.82 4.73
CA VAL A 347 2.10 37.50 5.44
C VAL A 347 2.43 38.99 5.50
N MET A 348 1.51 39.85 5.08
CA MET A 348 1.70 41.31 5.10
C MET A 348 0.36 42.05 5.15
N PRO A 349 0.31 43.30 5.65
CA PRO A 349 -0.94 44.06 5.76
C PRO A 349 -1.40 44.67 4.42
N ASP A 350 -0.46 44.97 3.51
CA ASP A 350 -0.74 45.63 2.24
C ASP A 350 -1.51 44.69 1.32
N ALA A 351 -2.74 45.06 0.95
CA ALA A 351 -3.48 44.40 -0.12
C ALA A 351 -3.24 45.11 -1.45
N GLY A 352 -3.31 44.35 -2.54
CA GLY A 352 -3.33 44.96 -3.87
C GLY A 352 -4.74 45.31 -4.35
N GLU A 353 -4.92 45.36 -5.66
CA GLU A 353 -6.13 45.87 -6.34
C GLU A 353 -6.75 44.81 -7.25
N PRO A 354 -8.08 44.77 -7.43
CA PRO A 354 -8.73 43.80 -8.31
C PRO A 354 -8.62 44.22 -9.78
N LYS A 355 -7.51 43.91 -10.43
CA LYS A 355 -7.24 44.35 -11.82
C LYS A 355 -7.85 43.42 -12.87
N GLY A 356 -8.28 42.23 -12.47
CA GLY A 356 -8.96 41.27 -13.35
C GLY A 356 -8.00 40.46 -14.23
N LEU A 357 -6.69 40.53 -13.98
CA LEU A 357 -5.65 39.84 -14.72
C LEU A 357 -5.36 38.46 -14.12
N GLY A 358 -5.10 37.50 -15.01
CA GLY A 358 -4.78 36.12 -14.65
C GLY A 358 -5.78 35.12 -15.20
N GLU A 359 -5.62 33.88 -14.76
CA GLU A 359 -6.31 32.72 -15.32
C GLU A 359 -6.69 31.75 -14.19
N ILE A 360 -7.82 31.08 -14.35
CA ILE A 360 -8.32 30.04 -13.43
C ILE A 360 -8.34 28.71 -14.19
N ASN A 361 -8.07 27.61 -13.49
CA ASN A 361 -7.93 26.26 -14.03
C ASN A 361 -6.83 26.13 -15.09
N VAL A 362 -5.68 26.77 -14.84
CA VAL A 362 -4.45 26.60 -15.63
C VAL A 362 -3.39 25.80 -14.85
N PRO A 363 -2.48 25.08 -15.53
CA PRO A 363 -1.36 24.42 -14.87
C PRO A 363 -0.47 25.43 -14.13
N LEU A 364 -0.14 25.14 -12.87
CA LEU A 364 0.80 25.92 -12.05
C LEU A 364 2.13 25.19 -11.91
N ASN A 365 3.20 25.95 -11.60
CA ASN A 365 4.49 25.40 -11.21
C ASN A 365 4.98 26.15 -9.96
N ILE A 366 4.77 25.55 -8.79
CA ILE A 366 5.12 26.14 -7.50
C ILE A 366 6.26 25.33 -6.91
N SER A 367 7.40 25.98 -6.66
CA SER A 367 8.59 25.34 -6.07
C SER A 367 9.08 24.10 -6.84
N GLY A 368 8.91 24.11 -8.17
CA GLY A 368 9.31 23.00 -9.05
C GLY A 368 8.30 21.85 -9.10
N ILE A 369 7.13 21.99 -8.47
CA ILE A 369 6.03 21.03 -8.49
C ILE A 369 4.96 21.53 -9.45
N GLN A 370 4.66 20.73 -10.47
CA GLN A 370 3.54 20.98 -11.36
C GLN A 370 2.23 20.62 -10.65
N ILE A 371 1.24 21.52 -10.74
CA ILE A 371 -0.10 21.32 -10.17
C ILE A 371 -1.12 21.57 -11.27
N MET A 372 -1.88 20.55 -11.61
CA MET A 372 -2.97 20.63 -12.58
C MET A 372 -4.30 20.89 -11.87
N PRO A 373 -5.27 21.53 -12.55
CA PRO A 373 -6.65 21.58 -12.05
C PRO A 373 -7.16 20.16 -11.76
N GLY A 374 -7.73 19.97 -10.57
CA GLY A 374 -8.25 18.66 -10.12
C GLY A 374 -7.24 17.75 -9.42
N ASP A 375 -5.94 18.10 -9.38
CA ASP A 375 -4.96 17.37 -8.58
C ASP A 375 -5.27 17.49 -7.08
N TRP A 376 -4.92 16.47 -6.31
CA TRP A 376 -5.11 16.49 -4.87
C TRP A 376 -4.02 17.31 -4.19
N ILE A 377 -4.43 18.22 -3.32
CA ILE A 377 -3.55 18.94 -2.41
C ILE A 377 -3.79 18.42 -1.01
N ILE A 378 -2.72 17.96 -0.37
CA ILE A 378 -2.72 17.49 1.01
C ILE A 378 -1.72 18.34 1.78
N GLY A 379 -2.15 18.91 2.89
CA GLY A 379 -1.31 19.70 3.78
C GLY A 379 -1.47 19.31 5.24
N ASP A 380 -0.35 19.24 5.94
CA ASP A 380 -0.25 19.16 7.40
C ASP A 380 0.92 20.02 7.90
N GLU A 381 1.30 19.89 9.17
CA GLU A 381 2.31 20.74 9.80
C GLU A 381 3.69 20.67 9.13
N ASP A 382 4.01 19.57 8.45
CA ASP A 382 5.30 19.36 7.78
C ASP A 382 5.34 20.02 6.39
N GLY A 383 4.18 20.32 5.79
CA GLY A 383 4.10 21.05 4.52
C GLY A 383 2.95 20.59 3.63
N LEU A 384 3.20 20.60 2.32
CA LEU A 384 2.20 20.31 1.28
C LEU A 384 2.69 19.27 0.29
N MET A 385 1.79 18.37 -0.11
CA MET A 385 1.96 17.42 -1.21
C MET A 385 0.92 17.70 -2.29
N ALA A 386 1.36 17.67 -3.55
CA ALA A 386 0.47 17.58 -4.70
C ALA A 386 0.50 16.15 -5.25
N VAL A 387 -0.67 15.57 -5.49
CA VAL A 387 -0.82 14.23 -6.06
C VAL A 387 -1.67 14.33 -7.32
N PRO A 388 -1.16 13.88 -8.49
CA PRO A 388 -1.92 13.87 -9.71
C PRO A 388 -3.25 13.13 -9.56
N GLN A 389 -4.34 13.70 -10.09
CA GLN A 389 -5.67 13.09 -9.94
C GLN A 389 -5.71 11.63 -10.41
N ALA A 390 -5.08 11.35 -11.55
CA ALA A 390 -5.01 10.03 -12.16
C ALA A 390 -4.23 9.00 -11.32
N GLU A 391 -3.39 9.45 -10.40
CA GLU A 391 -2.56 8.61 -9.53
C GLU A 391 -3.05 8.61 -8.07
N SER A 392 -4.19 9.22 -7.79
CA SER A 392 -4.67 9.41 -6.41
C SER A 392 -4.91 8.08 -5.67
N GLU A 393 -5.57 7.12 -6.32
CA GLU A 393 -5.85 5.79 -5.73
C GLU A 393 -4.55 5.03 -5.39
N ILE A 394 -3.63 4.94 -6.35
CA ILE A 394 -2.35 4.25 -6.13
C ILE A 394 -1.50 4.94 -5.07
N SER A 395 -1.53 6.29 -5.02
CA SER A 395 -0.80 7.07 -4.02
C SER A 395 -1.30 6.85 -2.61
N VAL A 396 -2.63 6.82 -2.45
CA VAL A 396 -3.26 6.49 -1.17
C VAL A 396 -2.86 5.09 -0.72
N ASN A 397 -2.94 4.10 -1.62
CA ASN A 397 -2.64 2.72 -1.27
C ASN A 397 -1.18 2.56 -0.83
N TYR A 398 -0.23 3.20 -1.51
CA TYR A 398 1.17 3.22 -1.07
C TYR A 398 1.39 3.99 0.24
N GLY A 399 0.74 5.13 0.42
CA GLY A 399 0.84 5.88 1.68
C GLY A 399 0.30 5.09 2.87
N MET A 400 -0.81 4.37 2.68
CA MET A 400 -1.39 3.50 3.71
C MET A 400 -0.47 2.31 4.03
N ASP A 401 0.18 1.73 3.03
CA ASP A 401 1.21 0.70 3.23
C ASP A 401 2.37 1.21 4.11
N CYS A 402 2.85 2.43 3.87
CA CYS A 402 3.84 3.08 4.72
C CYS A 402 3.33 3.26 6.16
N LEU A 403 2.13 3.81 6.32
CA LEU A 403 1.52 4.03 7.64
C LEU A 403 1.39 2.72 8.44
N GLU A 404 0.94 1.63 7.80
CA GLU A 404 0.80 0.32 8.44
C GLU A 404 2.15 -0.24 8.91
N LYS A 405 3.17 -0.17 8.04
CA LYS A 405 4.54 -0.59 8.38
C LYS A 405 5.08 0.24 9.56
N GLU A 406 4.89 1.55 9.54
CA GLU A 406 5.30 2.44 10.62
C GLU A 406 4.57 2.14 11.93
N ASN A 407 3.26 1.86 11.91
CA ASN A 407 2.50 1.49 13.11
C ASN A 407 3.06 0.21 13.75
N ARG A 408 3.33 -0.82 12.94
CA ARG A 408 3.95 -2.06 13.43
C ARG A 408 5.34 -1.80 14.00
N ILE A 409 6.21 -1.07 13.28
CA ILE A 409 7.56 -0.74 13.75
C ILE A 409 7.49 0.08 15.05
N ARG A 410 6.56 1.04 15.15
CA ARG A 410 6.35 1.85 16.36
C ARG A 410 5.97 0.95 17.54
N LYS A 411 5.07 -0.01 17.34
CA LYS A 411 4.71 -0.97 18.38
C LYS A 411 5.88 -1.87 18.77
N GLU A 412 6.70 -2.33 17.82
CA GLU A 412 7.92 -3.09 18.09
C GLU A 412 8.91 -2.27 18.94
N ILE A 413 9.18 -1.02 18.55
CA ILE A 413 10.04 -0.08 19.30
C ILE A 413 9.56 0.07 20.75
N LEU A 414 8.26 0.33 20.94
CA LEU A 414 7.68 0.58 22.26
C LEU A 414 7.63 -0.68 23.12
N SER A 415 7.21 -1.81 22.55
CA SER A 415 7.07 -3.08 23.29
C SER A 415 8.41 -3.72 23.63
N GLU A 416 9.40 -3.62 22.75
CA GLU A 416 10.75 -4.19 22.95
C GLU A 416 11.68 -3.22 23.68
N LYS A 417 11.26 -1.97 23.90
CA LYS A 417 12.11 -0.88 24.43
C LYS A 417 13.43 -0.79 23.64
N SER A 418 13.33 -0.90 22.33
CA SER A 418 14.47 -0.98 21.40
C SER A 418 14.56 0.28 20.55
N SER A 419 15.66 0.44 19.81
CA SER A 419 15.82 1.57 18.87
C SER A 419 15.33 1.18 17.48
N LEU A 420 14.93 2.19 16.67
CA LEU A 420 14.53 1.96 15.27
C LEU A 420 15.57 1.13 14.50
N GLY A 421 16.84 1.49 14.59
CA GLY A 421 17.91 0.78 13.89
C GLY A 421 18.13 -0.67 14.31
N ARG A 422 17.78 -1.03 15.55
CA ARG A 422 17.82 -2.43 16.00
C ARG A 422 16.58 -3.19 15.55
N VAL A 423 15.39 -2.59 15.69
CA VAL A 423 14.13 -3.23 15.28
C VAL A 423 14.12 -3.55 13.79
N THR A 424 14.64 -2.65 12.95
CA THR A 424 14.65 -2.83 11.49
C THR A 424 15.96 -3.38 10.93
N ASP A 425 16.90 -3.74 11.81
CA ASP A 425 18.24 -4.24 11.47
C ASP A 425 18.96 -3.38 10.42
N LEU A 426 18.98 -2.06 10.62
CA LEU A 426 19.47 -1.09 9.62
C LEU A 426 20.94 -1.29 9.26
N LEU A 427 21.75 -1.70 10.23
CA LEU A 427 23.21 -1.81 10.06
C LEU A 427 23.62 -2.92 9.09
N LYS A 428 22.74 -3.89 8.81
CA LYS A 428 23.07 -4.96 7.85
C LYS A 428 23.28 -4.47 6.43
N TRP A 429 22.74 -3.29 6.10
CA TRP A 429 22.83 -2.69 4.77
C TRP A 429 24.04 -1.76 4.62
N GLU A 430 24.82 -1.56 5.69
CA GLU A 430 26.06 -0.79 5.58
C GLU A 430 27.04 -1.52 4.66
N LYS A 431 27.44 -0.86 3.57
CA LYS A 431 28.52 -1.33 2.72
C LYS A 431 29.82 -1.25 3.52
N LYS A 432 30.43 -2.40 3.78
CA LYS A 432 31.73 -2.52 4.44
C LYS A 432 32.89 -2.37 3.45
#